data_AF-A0A1Y1N4I9-F1
#
_entry.id   AF-A0A1Y1N4I9-F1
#
_cell.length_a   1.000
_cell.length_b   1.000
_cell.length_c   1.000
_cell.angle_alpha   90.00
_cell.angle_beta   90.00
_cell.angle_gamma   90.00
#
_symmetry.space_group_name_H-M   'P 1'
#
loop_
_entity.id
_entity.type
_entity.pdbx_description
1 polymer ?
#
loop_
_entity_poly.entity_id
_entity_poly.type
_entity_poly.pdbx_seq_one_letter_code
_entity_poly.pdbx_strand_id
1 'polypeptide(L)'
;MRRTGFDPFSKISVKFSDAEGTSEGAVDEGGPCREMFRLSLNWLKDSGMFCGAHKKNLNLCGNALHKNMYFEAGRLIALSLIHGGPGLIFFSETLFSLLCDQIAVPTLDDIDRDVRETTMQFQNANELEELRTIIGNSDVFSLSGFPIIVQAEEQEKIVQGTLRFFAVDRIREPLRQLIAGLNTCGLYDKLVQYPSIFKDIFCSEITLSSKVIEELFLIVYTEPGTNTRSKENRVISYFRDYVLDLECDPTNIVTLPDLLVFATGSDCLPPLGFPLRPEIMFLHEKNSRFPIANTCSLQLKLPVVHTRTSKPIWILPWVMLKNSGSPNKYLFYFTLILLNLDNIIFVLLKFMYKEYSILLYSYR
;
A
#
# COMPACT_ATOMS: atom_id res chain seq x y z
N MET A 1 6.00 7.16 -17.78
CA MET A 1 4.71 7.32 -18.47
C MET A 1 4.63 8.50 -19.45
N ARG A 2 5.45 9.57 -19.32
CA ARG A 2 5.45 10.73 -20.25
C ARG A 2 6.41 10.63 -21.45
N ARG A 3 7.04 9.46 -21.66
CA ARG A 3 7.95 9.24 -22.80
C ARG A 3 7.13 9.07 -24.07
N THR A 4 7.61 9.60 -25.20
CA THR A 4 6.89 9.56 -26.50
C THR A 4 6.61 8.16 -27.01
N GLY A 5 7.44 7.17 -26.66
CA GLY A 5 7.23 5.76 -27.02
C GLY A 5 6.48 4.93 -25.97
N PHE A 6 5.96 5.54 -24.89
CA PHE A 6 5.20 4.79 -23.90
C PHE A 6 3.82 4.44 -24.43
N ASP A 7 3.55 3.15 -24.59
CA ASP A 7 2.23 2.61 -24.89
C ASP A 7 1.68 1.91 -23.63
N PRO A 8 0.51 2.33 -23.11
CA PRO A 8 -0.09 1.70 -21.92
C PRO A 8 -0.60 0.27 -22.16
N PHE A 9 -0.79 -0.16 -23.41
CA PHE A 9 -1.19 -1.53 -23.75
C PHE A 9 0.00 -2.49 -23.85
N SER A 10 1.20 -1.96 -24.06
CA SER A 10 2.44 -2.72 -24.18
C SER A 10 2.97 -3.16 -22.80
N LYS A 11 3.70 -4.28 -22.76
CA LYS A 11 4.27 -4.80 -21.50
C LYS A 11 5.18 -3.76 -20.85
N ILE A 12 4.92 -3.45 -19.59
CA ILE A 12 5.77 -2.54 -18.80
C ILE A 12 7.00 -3.31 -18.31
N SER A 13 8.17 -2.70 -18.53
CA SER A 13 9.44 -3.18 -18.00
C SER A 13 10.10 -2.07 -17.15
N VAL A 14 10.37 -2.39 -15.90
CA VAL A 14 10.91 -1.50 -14.88
C VAL A 14 12.36 -1.83 -14.59
N LYS A 15 13.20 -0.80 -14.59
CA LYS A 15 14.59 -0.92 -14.19
C LYS A 15 14.89 0.05 -13.05
N PHE A 16 15.20 -0.48 -11.87
CA PHE A 16 15.72 0.31 -10.77
C PHE A 16 17.21 0.58 -11.01
N SER A 17 17.60 1.84 -10.81
CA SER A 17 18.97 2.31 -10.95
C SER A 17 19.33 3.12 -9.72
N ASP A 18 20.57 3.01 -9.26
CA ASP A 18 21.07 3.82 -8.17
C ASP A 18 21.32 5.27 -8.60
N ALA A 19 21.75 6.12 -7.66
CA ALA A 19 22.04 7.53 -7.91
C ALA A 19 23.19 7.76 -8.91
N GLU A 20 24.01 6.74 -9.17
CA GLU A 20 25.10 6.78 -10.15
C GLU A 20 24.65 6.24 -11.52
N GLY A 21 23.37 5.88 -11.66
CA GLY A 21 22.80 5.34 -12.89
C GLY A 21 23.15 3.87 -13.13
N THR A 22 23.77 3.19 -12.16
CA THR A 22 24.10 1.78 -12.24
C THR A 22 22.83 0.98 -12.00
N SER A 23 22.53 0.08 -12.94
CA SER A 23 21.41 -0.84 -12.81
C SER A 23 21.62 -1.80 -11.66
N GLU A 24 20.56 -2.12 -10.92
CA GLU A 24 20.59 -3.19 -9.91
C GLU A 24 20.68 -4.62 -10.52
N GLY A 25 21.05 -4.75 -11.80
CA GLY A 25 21.29 -6.03 -12.48
C GLY A 25 20.05 -6.90 -12.74
N ALA A 26 18.86 -6.52 -12.28
CA ALA A 26 17.64 -7.31 -12.45
C ALA A 26 16.99 -7.09 -13.83
N VAL A 27 16.75 -8.19 -14.55
CA VAL A 27 15.83 -8.21 -15.70
C VAL A 27 14.40 -8.27 -15.17
N ASP A 28 13.55 -7.36 -15.62
CA ASP A 28 12.16 -7.31 -15.17
C ASP A 28 11.30 -8.38 -15.85
N GLU A 29 11.11 -9.49 -15.13
CA GLU A 29 10.13 -10.52 -15.46
C GLU A 29 8.82 -10.37 -14.65
N GLY A 30 8.66 -9.24 -13.93
CA GLY A 30 7.43 -8.86 -13.22
C GLY A 30 7.63 -8.44 -11.77
N GLY A 31 8.74 -8.83 -11.13
CA GLY A 31 9.06 -8.45 -9.75
C GLY A 31 9.27 -6.94 -9.60
N PRO A 32 10.24 -6.34 -10.32
CA PRO A 32 10.45 -4.90 -10.35
C PRO A 32 9.20 -4.09 -10.70
N CYS A 33 8.38 -4.57 -11.64
CA CYS A 33 7.13 -3.91 -12.01
C CYS A 33 6.13 -3.83 -10.85
N ARG A 34 5.89 -4.96 -10.14
CA ARG A 34 5.01 -4.99 -8.95
C ARG A 34 5.51 -4.06 -7.85
N GLU A 35 6.80 -4.09 -7.57
CA GLU A 35 7.41 -3.24 -6.53
C GLU A 35 7.26 -1.75 -6.87
N MET A 36 7.48 -1.36 -8.13
CA MET A 36 7.26 0.02 -8.57
C MET A 36 5.82 0.48 -8.35
N PHE A 37 4.83 -0.33 -8.73
CA PHE A 37 3.43 0.04 -8.50
C PHE A 37 3.09 0.13 -7.01
N ARG A 38 3.57 -0.82 -6.20
CA ARG A 38 3.41 -0.80 -4.74
C ARG A 38 3.96 0.47 -4.11
N LEU A 39 5.19 0.84 -4.45
CA LEU A 39 5.82 2.08 -3.97
C LEU A 39 5.07 3.33 -4.45
N SER A 40 4.65 3.35 -5.71
CA SER A 40 3.96 4.50 -6.29
C SER A 40 2.57 4.70 -5.70
N LEU A 41 1.82 3.63 -5.46
CA LEU A 41 0.50 3.69 -4.83
C LEU A 41 0.57 4.04 -3.34
N ASN A 42 1.59 3.56 -2.63
CA ASN A 42 1.84 3.98 -1.25
C ASN A 42 2.20 5.47 -1.17
N TRP A 43 3.08 5.98 -2.04
CA TRP A 43 3.34 7.42 -2.14
C TRP A 43 2.07 8.20 -2.49
N LEU A 44 1.24 7.67 -3.40
CA LEU A 44 0.00 8.30 -3.80
C LEU A 44 -0.99 8.44 -2.63
N LYS A 45 -1.16 7.37 -1.84
CA LYS A 45 -2.01 7.31 -0.64
C LYS A 45 -1.67 8.41 0.38
N ASP A 46 -0.39 8.72 0.53
CA ASP A 46 0.13 9.70 1.49
C ASP A 46 0.37 11.09 0.88
N SER A 47 0.04 11.27 -0.40
CA SER A 47 0.17 12.55 -1.08
C SER A 47 -0.93 13.53 -0.66
N GLY A 48 -0.68 14.83 -0.83
CA GLY A 48 -1.69 15.88 -0.56
C GLY A 48 -2.91 15.86 -1.50
N MET A 49 -2.97 14.93 -2.47
CA MET A 49 -4.16 14.72 -3.30
C MET A 49 -5.26 13.94 -2.56
N PHE A 50 -4.95 13.33 -1.43
CA PHE A 50 -5.86 12.53 -0.63
C PHE A 50 -5.88 12.99 0.82
N CYS A 51 -7.00 12.78 1.50
CA CYS A 51 -7.17 13.06 2.92
C CYS A 51 -7.95 11.94 3.61
N GLY A 52 -7.96 11.93 4.95
CA GLY A 52 -8.54 10.85 5.77
C GLY A 52 -7.49 9.96 6.43
N ALA A 53 -7.88 9.26 7.49
CA ALA A 53 -6.98 8.43 8.29
C ALA A 53 -6.74 7.05 7.63
N HIS A 54 -7.67 6.12 7.82
CA HIS A 54 -7.58 4.74 7.32
C HIS A 54 -8.06 4.62 5.87
N LYS A 55 -9.26 5.13 5.61
CA LYS A 55 -9.80 5.33 4.27
C LYS A 55 -9.53 6.75 3.80
N LYS A 56 -9.27 6.87 2.51
CA LYS A 56 -8.93 8.13 1.87
C LYS A 56 -10.07 8.62 0.99
N ASN A 57 -10.31 9.91 1.09
CA ASN A 57 -11.10 10.68 0.14
C ASN A 57 -10.17 11.55 -0.71
N LEU A 58 -10.71 12.06 -1.82
CA LEU A 58 -9.98 12.99 -2.65
C LEU A 58 -9.92 14.34 -1.93
N ASN A 59 -8.76 14.97 -1.92
CA ASN A 59 -8.58 16.32 -1.42
C ASN A 59 -8.40 17.29 -2.59
N LEU A 60 -8.74 18.56 -2.41
CA LEU A 60 -8.49 19.62 -3.38
C LEU A 60 -7.11 20.25 -3.14
N CYS A 61 -6.10 19.80 -3.88
CA CYS A 61 -4.76 20.39 -3.89
C CYS A 61 -4.56 21.20 -5.18
N GLY A 62 -4.55 22.52 -5.06
CA GLY A 62 -4.44 23.42 -6.22
C GLY A 62 -3.21 23.17 -7.09
N ASN A 63 -2.06 22.87 -6.47
CA ASN A 63 -0.83 22.54 -7.19
C ASN A 63 -0.97 21.23 -7.99
N ALA A 64 -1.58 20.20 -7.40
CA ALA A 64 -1.83 18.93 -8.06
C ALA A 64 -2.82 19.09 -9.22
N LEU A 65 -3.88 19.88 -9.00
CA LEU A 65 -4.90 20.16 -10.00
C LEU A 65 -4.31 20.86 -11.23
N HIS A 66 -3.55 21.92 -11.01
CA HIS A 66 -2.91 22.70 -12.08
C HIS A 66 -1.89 21.87 -12.86
N LYS A 67 -1.17 20.96 -12.20
CA LYS A 67 -0.17 20.09 -12.83
C LYS A 67 -0.76 18.81 -13.45
N ASN A 68 -2.09 18.68 -13.47
CA ASN A 68 -2.82 17.51 -13.96
C ASN A 68 -2.39 16.21 -13.25
N MET A 69 -2.08 16.29 -11.95
CA MET A 69 -1.56 15.16 -11.17
C MET A 69 -2.65 14.15 -10.80
N TYR A 70 -3.92 14.57 -10.69
CA TYR A 70 -5.03 13.64 -10.48
C TYR A 70 -5.22 12.72 -11.69
N PHE A 71 -5.04 13.24 -12.90
CA PHE A 71 -5.02 12.42 -14.12
C PHE A 71 -3.86 11.40 -14.09
N GLU A 72 -2.66 11.84 -13.69
CA GLU A 72 -1.51 10.94 -13.58
C GLU A 72 -1.72 9.87 -12.50
N ALA A 73 -2.37 10.23 -11.39
CA ALA A 73 -2.78 9.29 -10.34
C ALA A 73 -3.74 8.24 -10.90
N GLY A 74 -4.79 8.67 -11.60
CA GLY A 74 -5.77 7.75 -12.21
C GLY A 74 -5.11 6.82 -13.23
N ARG A 75 -4.19 7.35 -14.04
CA ARG A 75 -3.43 6.56 -15.00
C ARG A 75 -2.53 5.54 -14.31
N LEU A 76 -1.82 5.92 -13.25
CA LEU A 76 -0.99 5.03 -12.46
C LEU A 76 -1.80 3.87 -11.86
N ILE A 77 -2.97 4.20 -11.29
CA ILE A 77 -3.91 3.22 -10.74
C ILE A 77 -4.34 2.23 -11.82
N ALA A 78 -4.76 2.74 -12.98
CA ALA A 78 -5.22 1.89 -14.07
C ALA A 78 -4.13 0.93 -14.54
N LEU A 79 -2.91 1.44 -14.73
CA LEU A 79 -1.77 0.63 -15.13
C LEU A 79 -1.41 -0.41 -14.06
N SER A 80 -1.49 -0.08 -12.77
CA SER A 80 -1.28 -1.08 -11.71
C SER A 80 -2.23 -2.25 -11.87
N LEU A 81 -3.52 -1.99 -12.02
CA LEU A 81 -4.53 -3.04 -12.13
C LEU A 81 -4.38 -3.88 -13.41
N ILE A 82 -4.14 -3.23 -14.55
CA ILE A 82 -4.03 -3.91 -15.86
C ILE A 82 -2.76 -4.76 -15.94
N HIS A 83 -1.64 -4.28 -15.38
CA HIS A 83 -0.35 -4.95 -15.47
C HIS A 83 -0.04 -5.86 -14.26
N GLY A 84 -1.07 -6.23 -13.48
CA GLY A 84 -0.95 -7.20 -12.38
C GLY A 84 -0.21 -6.68 -11.14
N GLY A 85 -0.18 -5.35 -10.97
CA GLY A 85 0.20 -4.69 -9.74
C GLY A 85 -0.88 -4.77 -8.65
N PRO A 86 -0.61 -4.18 -7.46
CA PRO A 86 -1.57 -4.22 -6.36
C PRO A 86 -2.79 -3.35 -6.63
N GLY A 87 -3.89 -3.69 -5.93
CA GLY A 87 -5.12 -2.89 -5.90
C GLY A 87 -4.97 -1.62 -5.08
N LEU A 88 -6.00 -0.77 -5.14
CA LEU A 88 -6.13 0.42 -4.30
C LEU A 88 -6.84 0.05 -3.01
N ILE A 89 -6.15 -0.36 -1.96
CA ILE A 89 -6.83 -0.84 -0.74
C ILE A 89 -7.27 0.28 0.23
N PHE A 90 -7.43 1.52 -0.26
CA PHE A 90 -7.51 2.69 0.63
C PHE A 90 -8.58 3.73 0.28
N PHE A 91 -9.41 3.59 -0.76
CA PHE A 91 -10.48 4.57 -0.99
C PHE A 91 -11.64 4.36 0.00
N SER A 92 -12.27 5.47 0.40
CA SER A 92 -13.55 5.43 1.12
C SER A 92 -14.68 4.93 0.23
N GLU A 93 -15.75 4.44 0.85
CA GLU A 93 -16.95 4.07 0.11
C GLU A 93 -17.59 5.28 -0.58
N THR A 94 -17.51 6.46 0.04
CA THR A 94 -18.01 7.73 -0.52
C THR A 94 -17.28 8.06 -1.82
N LEU A 95 -15.95 8.06 -1.82
CA LEU A 95 -15.15 8.32 -3.02
C LEU A 95 -15.40 7.26 -4.11
N PHE A 96 -15.49 5.99 -3.73
CA PHE A 96 -15.79 4.92 -4.69
C PHE A 96 -17.18 5.08 -5.33
N SER A 97 -18.18 5.45 -4.53
CA SER A 97 -19.53 5.71 -5.03
C SER A 97 -19.52 6.88 -6.02
N LEU A 98 -18.80 7.97 -5.71
CA LEU A 98 -18.62 9.10 -6.62
C LEU A 98 -17.91 8.72 -7.93
N LEU A 99 -16.89 7.85 -7.86
CA LEU A 99 -16.21 7.33 -9.06
C LEU A 99 -17.17 6.57 -9.96
N CYS A 100 -18.06 5.77 -9.38
CA CYS A 100 -19.03 4.96 -10.11
C CYS A 100 -20.27 5.74 -10.57
N ASP A 101 -20.29 7.07 -10.40
CA ASP A 101 -21.48 7.92 -10.64
C ASP A 101 -22.72 7.46 -9.84
N GLN A 102 -22.48 6.95 -8.63
CA GLN A 102 -23.51 6.52 -7.70
C GLN A 102 -23.77 7.59 -6.64
N ILE A 103 -24.94 7.51 -6.00
CA ILE A 103 -25.31 8.41 -4.91
C ILE A 103 -24.39 8.14 -3.71
N ALA A 104 -23.54 9.10 -3.39
CA ALA A 104 -22.70 9.08 -2.19
C ALA A 104 -23.36 9.88 -1.05
N VAL A 105 -23.32 9.33 0.16
CA VAL A 105 -23.77 9.97 1.40
C VAL A 105 -22.53 10.23 2.26
N PRO A 106 -21.93 11.42 2.17
CA PRO A 106 -20.70 11.71 2.90
C PRO A 106 -20.94 11.81 4.40
N THR A 107 -19.92 11.43 5.16
CA THR A 107 -19.90 11.47 6.62
C THR A 107 -18.80 12.39 7.11
N LEU A 108 -18.72 12.63 8.43
CA LEU A 108 -17.59 13.33 9.05
C LEU A 108 -16.25 12.66 8.72
N ASP A 109 -16.24 11.35 8.46
CA ASP A 109 -15.02 10.63 8.08
C ASP A 109 -14.52 10.97 6.67
N ASP A 110 -15.36 11.60 5.85
CA ASP A 110 -15.07 11.89 4.45
C ASP A 110 -14.44 13.26 4.19
N ILE A 111 -14.28 14.05 5.24
CA ILE A 111 -13.74 15.41 5.16
C ILE A 111 -12.43 15.55 5.94
N ASP A 112 -11.66 16.58 5.57
CA ASP A 112 -10.39 16.93 6.19
C ASP A 112 -10.55 17.14 7.69
N ARG A 113 -9.49 16.84 8.46
CA ARG A 113 -9.50 16.85 9.92
C ARG A 113 -10.03 18.17 10.51
N ASP A 114 -9.53 19.31 10.04
CA ASP A 114 -9.91 20.61 10.60
C ASP A 114 -11.40 20.92 10.35
N VAL A 115 -11.87 20.62 9.13
CA VAL A 115 -13.29 20.75 8.76
C VAL A 115 -14.15 19.81 9.58
N ARG A 116 -13.69 18.58 9.81
CA ARG A 116 -14.37 17.57 10.63
C ARG A 116 -14.54 18.04 12.06
N GLU A 117 -13.47 18.51 12.69
CA GLU A 117 -13.49 18.96 14.08
C GLU A 117 -14.47 20.14 14.25
N THR A 118 -14.43 21.14 13.36
CA THR A 118 -15.39 22.26 13.39
C THR A 118 -16.83 21.81 13.13
N THR A 119 -17.05 20.95 12.13
CA THR A 119 -18.41 20.47 11.78
C THR A 119 -18.98 19.62 12.91
N MET A 120 -18.16 18.81 13.57
CA MET A 120 -18.55 17.99 14.72
C MET A 120 -18.87 18.86 15.94
N GLN A 121 -18.09 19.92 16.21
CA GLN A 121 -18.43 20.90 17.25
C GLN A 121 -19.79 21.55 16.95
N PHE A 122 -20.01 21.99 15.71
CA PHE A 122 -21.28 22.58 15.29
C PHE A 122 -22.45 21.60 15.38
N GLN A 123 -22.25 20.32 15.06
CA GLN A 123 -23.28 19.28 15.17
C GLN A 123 -23.69 18.99 16.62
N ASN A 124 -22.76 19.12 17.58
CA ASN A 124 -23.00 18.78 18.99
C ASN A 124 -23.46 19.98 19.84
N ALA A 125 -23.40 21.19 19.29
CA ALA A 125 -23.90 22.40 19.94
C ALA A 125 -25.44 22.36 20.09
N ASN A 126 -25.94 22.85 21.22
CA ASN A 126 -27.37 22.77 21.57
C ASN A 126 -28.07 24.13 21.61
N GLU A 127 -27.31 25.23 21.63
CA GLU A 127 -27.83 26.59 21.72
C GLU A 127 -27.55 27.40 20.45
N LEU A 128 -28.52 28.21 20.02
CA LEU A 128 -28.39 29.02 18.79
C LEU A 128 -27.22 30.01 18.84
N GLU A 129 -26.93 30.60 20.00
CA GLU A 129 -25.79 31.52 20.16
C GLU A 129 -24.44 30.79 20.06
N GLU A 130 -24.36 29.54 20.52
CA GLU A 130 -23.19 28.69 20.35
C GLU A 130 -22.97 28.37 18.86
N LEU A 131 -24.03 27.99 18.13
CA LEU A 131 -23.99 27.76 16.69
C LEU A 131 -23.50 29.00 15.92
N ARG A 132 -24.04 30.18 16.26
CA ARG A 132 -23.61 31.47 15.67
C ARG A 132 -22.14 31.78 15.96
N THR A 133 -21.68 31.49 17.17
CA THR A 133 -20.28 31.69 17.57
C THR A 133 -19.35 30.78 16.76
N ILE A 134 -19.73 29.51 16.58
CA ILE A 134 -18.95 28.55 15.79
C ILE A 134 -18.86 28.99 14.32
N ILE A 135 -19.97 29.45 13.71
CA ILE A 135 -19.95 30.00 12.35
C ILE A 135 -19.08 31.25 12.26
N GLY A 136 -19.16 32.15 13.24
CA GLY A 136 -18.38 33.39 13.25
C GLY A 136 -16.87 33.18 13.41
N ASN A 137 -16.46 32.07 14.01
CA ASN A 137 -15.06 31.74 14.30
C ASN A 137 -14.39 30.85 13.24
N SER A 138 -15.12 30.41 12.21
CA SER A 138 -14.60 29.49 11.19
C SER A 138 -15.12 29.78 9.79
N ASP A 139 -14.23 29.76 8.81
CA ASP A 139 -14.57 29.91 7.40
C ASP A 139 -15.21 28.65 6.79
N VAL A 140 -15.27 27.54 7.52
CA VAL A 140 -15.83 26.26 7.02
C VAL A 140 -17.25 26.45 6.47
N PHE A 141 -18.12 27.13 7.22
CA PHE A 141 -19.52 27.28 6.85
C PHE A 141 -19.73 28.36 5.78
N SER A 142 -18.96 29.45 5.82
CA SER A 142 -19.03 30.48 4.78
C SER A 142 -18.59 29.92 3.42
N LEU A 143 -17.53 29.10 3.39
CA LEU A 143 -17.06 28.41 2.18
C LEU A 143 -18.06 27.38 1.65
N SER A 144 -18.80 26.68 2.51
CA SER A 144 -19.84 25.73 2.10
C SER A 144 -21.18 26.38 1.77
N GLY A 145 -21.29 27.71 1.85
CA GLY A 145 -22.48 28.48 1.47
C GLY A 145 -23.46 28.76 2.62
N PHE A 146 -23.05 28.56 3.87
CA PHE A 146 -23.84 28.79 5.08
C PHE A 146 -23.17 29.82 6.01
N PRO A 147 -23.00 31.09 5.57
CA PRO A 147 -22.31 32.10 6.39
C PRO A 147 -23.10 32.54 7.64
N ILE A 148 -24.38 32.16 7.75
CA ILE A 148 -25.28 32.57 8.83
C ILE A 148 -26.25 31.42 9.14
N ILE A 149 -26.61 31.28 10.42
CA ILE A 149 -27.74 30.48 10.89
C ILE A 149 -28.78 31.40 11.56
N VAL A 150 -30.04 31.28 11.16
CA VAL A 150 -31.14 32.09 11.71
C VAL A 150 -31.90 31.32 12.76
N GLN A 151 -32.16 30.03 12.51
CA GLN A 151 -32.98 29.16 13.36
C GLN A 151 -32.23 27.86 13.67
N ALA A 152 -32.41 27.30 14.88
CA ALA A 152 -31.69 26.10 15.32
C ALA A 152 -32.04 24.87 14.45
N GLU A 153 -33.24 24.82 13.90
CA GLU A 153 -33.73 23.75 13.01
C GLU A 153 -32.94 23.66 11.70
N GLU A 154 -32.18 24.69 11.33
CA GLU A 154 -31.31 24.69 10.14
C GLU A 154 -30.00 23.91 10.36
N GLN A 155 -29.66 23.58 11.62
CA GLN A 155 -28.38 22.97 11.99
C GLN A 155 -28.08 21.69 11.21
N GLU A 156 -29.02 20.74 11.15
CA GLU A 156 -28.84 19.48 10.42
C GLU A 156 -28.61 19.74 8.92
N LYS A 157 -29.38 20.65 8.33
CA LYS A 157 -29.24 21.03 6.92
C LYS A 157 -27.86 21.64 6.64
N ILE A 158 -27.35 22.49 7.54
CA ILE A 158 -26.02 23.11 7.41
C ILE A 158 -24.92 22.05 7.53
N VAL A 159 -25.05 21.11 8.47
CA VAL A 159 -24.12 19.98 8.62
C VAL A 159 -24.08 19.15 7.33
N GLN A 160 -25.24 18.71 6.84
CA GLN A 160 -25.33 17.90 5.61
C GLN A 160 -24.82 18.66 4.38
N GLY A 161 -25.15 19.95 4.25
CA GLY A 161 -24.65 20.81 3.18
C GLY A 161 -23.13 20.99 3.24
N THR A 162 -22.56 21.13 4.45
CA THR A 162 -21.11 21.26 4.65
C THR A 162 -20.39 19.96 4.29
N LEU A 163 -20.88 18.81 4.76
CA LEU A 163 -20.35 17.50 4.37
C LEU A 163 -20.39 17.30 2.85
N ARG A 164 -21.53 17.60 2.22
CA ARG A 164 -21.71 17.52 0.78
C ARG A 164 -20.72 18.41 0.03
N PHE A 165 -20.55 19.66 0.45
CA PHE A 165 -19.64 20.58 -0.20
C PHE A 165 -18.19 20.08 -0.15
N PHE A 166 -17.69 19.75 1.04
CA PHE A 166 -16.27 19.41 1.22
C PHE A 166 -15.89 18.04 0.67
N ALA A 167 -16.79 17.05 0.73
CA ALA A 167 -16.55 15.69 0.27
C ALA A 167 -16.95 15.45 -1.20
N VAL A 168 -17.85 16.26 -1.78
CA VAL A 168 -18.37 16.03 -3.14
C VAL A 168 -18.15 17.24 -4.05
N ASP A 169 -18.70 18.40 -3.72
CA ASP A 169 -18.72 19.52 -4.68
C ASP A 169 -17.34 20.14 -4.90
N ARG A 170 -16.58 20.31 -3.83
CA ARG A 170 -15.22 20.87 -3.84
C ARG A 170 -14.24 20.03 -4.67
N ILE A 171 -14.49 18.73 -4.82
CA ILE A 171 -13.56 17.79 -5.46
C ILE A 171 -13.97 17.41 -6.89
N ARG A 172 -15.02 18.03 -7.46
CA ARG A 172 -15.52 17.72 -8.82
C ARG A 172 -14.43 17.73 -9.88
N GLU A 173 -13.60 18.78 -9.92
CA GLU A 173 -12.54 18.91 -10.94
C GLU A 173 -11.36 17.94 -10.70
N PRO A 174 -10.84 17.79 -9.47
CA PRO A 174 -9.94 16.68 -9.14
C PRO A 174 -10.47 15.30 -9.54
N LEU A 175 -11.74 15.00 -9.23
CA LEU A 175 -12.40 13.73 -9.55
C LEU A 175 -12.50 13.52 -11.06
N ARG A 176 -12.86 14.56 -11.81
CA ARG A 176 -12.90 14.53 -13.28
C ARG A 176 -11.54 14.17 -13.88
N GLN A 177 -10.46 14.79 -13.40
CA GLN A 177 -9.10 14.45 -13.84
C GLN A 177 -8.74 13.01 -13.48
N LEU A 178 -9.05 12.58 -12.24
CA LEU A 178 -8.82 11.21 -11.78
C LEU A 178 -9.54 10.17 -12.67
N ILE A 179 -10.82 10.39 -12.96
CA ILE A 179 -11.64 9.56 -13.86
C ILE A 179 -11.03 9.50 -15.27
N ALA A 180 -10.63 10.66 -15.82
CA ALA A 180 -9.99 10.70 -17.13
C ALA A 180 -8.68 9.90 -17.17
N GLY A 181 -7.91 9.92 -16.08
CA GLY A 181 -6.71 9.09 -15.91
C GLY A 181 -7.05 7.60 -15.79
N LEU A 182 -8.04 7.26 -14.97
CA LEU A 182 -8.54 5.90 -14.77
C LEU A 182 -9.05 5.28 -16.06
N ASN A 183 -9.53 6.08 -17.01
CA ASN A 183 -9.95 5.56 -18.32
C ASN A 183 -8.79 5.11 -19.23
N THR A 184 -7.56 5.09 -18.72
CA THR A 184 -6.43 4.46 -19.41
C THR A 184 -6.77 3.00 -19.71
N CYS A 185 -6.65 2.61 -20.98
CA CYS A 185 -7.05 1.30 -21.52
C CYS A 185 -8.52 0.92 -21.26
N GLY A 186 -9.42 1.90 -21.08
CA GLY A 186 -10.85 1.66 -20.89
C GLY A 186 -11.24 1.10 -19.52
N LEU A 187 -10.36 1.18 -18.51
CA LEU A 187 -10.63 0.61 -17.20
C LEU A 187 -11.82 1.29 -16.51
N TYR A 188 -11.97 2.60 -16.64
CA TYR A 188 -13.08 3.33 -16.03
C TYR A 188 -14.45 2.84 -16.53
N ASP A 189 -14.58 2.59 -17.83
CA ASP A 189 -15.82 2.06 -18.40
C ASP A 189 -16.19 0.70 -17.77
N LYS A 190 -15.18 -0.14 -17.46
CA LYS A 190 -15.37 -1.41 -16.76
C LYS A 190 -15.70 -1.22 -15.28
N LEU A 191 -15.11 -0.22 -14.63
CA LEU A 191 -15.40 0.13 -13.26
C LEU A 191 -16.87 0.50 -13.07
N VAL A 192 -17.40 1.36 -13.96
CA VAL A 192 -18.83 1.74 -13.96
C VAL A 192 -19.73 0.57 -14.34
N GLN A 193 -19.28 -0.31 -15.25
CA GLN A 193 -20.04 -1.49 -15.66
C GLN A 193 -20.15 -2.56 -14.56
N TYR A 194 -19.11 -2.72 -13.73
CA TYR A 194 -19.03 -3.77 -12.70
C TYR A 194 -18.62 -3.24 -11.30
N PRO A 195 -19.33 -2.28 -10.68
CA PRO A 195 -18.89 -1.63 -9.45
C PRO A 195 -18.67 -2.59 -8.27
N SER A 196 -19.47 -3.66 -8.17
CA SER A 196 -19.34 -4.63 -7.07
C SER A 196 -17.99 -5.35 -7.07
N ILE A 197 -17.46 -5.70 -8.25
CA ILE A 197 -16.16 -6.35 -8.38
C ILE A 197 -15.03 -5.38 -8.01
N PHE A 198 -15.15 -4.13 -8.46
CA PHE A 198 -14.14 -3.10 -8.20
C PHE A 198 -14.17 -2.55 -6.78
N LYS A 199 -15.30 -2.65 -6.06
CA LYS A 199 -15.41 -2.17 -4.67
C LYS A 199 -14.36 -2.84 -3.79
N ASP A 200 -14.18 -4.16 -3.90
CA ASP A 200 -13.17 -4.87 -3.12
C ASP A 200 -11.74 -4.50 -3.51
N ILE A 201 -11.52 -4.15 -4.77
CA ILE A 201 -10.21 -3.74 -5.28
C ILE A 201 -9.82 -2.33 -4.81
N PHE A 202 -10.81 -1.47 -4.58
CA PHE A 202 -10.65 -0.04 -4.27
C PHE A 202 -10.87 0.32 -2.78
N CYS A 203 -11.66 -0.48 -2.06
CA CYS A 203 -12.08 -0.15 -0.70
C CYS A 203 -11.67 -1.21 0.32
N SER A 204 -11.59 -2.49 -0.06
CA SER A 204 -11.42 -3.56 0.93
C SER A 204 -9.97 -3.65 1.42
N GLU A 205 -9.82 -3.54 2.74
CA GLU A 205 -8.59 -3.96 3.43
C GLU A 205 -8.68 -5.48 3.57
N ILE A 206 -8.12 -6.21 2.61
CA ILE A 206 -7.95 -7.66 2.77
C ILE A 206 -6.86 -7.85 3.84
N THR A 207 -7.27 -8.22 5.05
CA THR A 207 -6.33 -8.64 6.09
C THR A 207 -5.70 -9.95 5.67
N LEU A 208 -4.39 -9.93 5.40
CA LEU A 208 -3.62 -11.16 5.23
C LEU A 208 -3.70 -11.96 6.52
N SER A 209 -3.99 -13.26 6.39
CA SER A 209 -3.93 -14.23 7.50
C SER A 209 -2.88 -15.29 7.21
N SER A 210 -2.47 -15.99 8.26
CA SER A 210 -1.55 -17.12 8.14
C SER A 210 -2.08 -18.18 7.19
N LYS A 211 -3.37 -18.50 7.29
CA LYS A 211 -4.06 -19.43 6.39
C LYS A 211 -3.93 -19.01 4.91
N VAL A 212 -4.14 -17.73 4.62
CA VAL A 212 -4.02 -17.21 3.24
C VAL A 212 -2.59 -17.39 2.72
N ILE A 213 -1.58 -17.07 3.53
CA ILE A 213 -0.17 -17.26 3.16
C ILE A 213 0.15 -18.75 2.96
N GLU A 214 -0.35 -19.64 3.81
CA GLU A 214 -0.14 -21.08 3.67
C GLU A 214 -0.75 -21.66 2.38
N GLU A 215 -1.95 -21.21 2.01
CA GLU A 215 -2.64 -21.67 0.80
C GLU A 215 -2.02 -21.10 -0.48
N LEU A 216 -1.39 -19.92 -0.38
CA LEU A 216 -0.74 -19.23 -1.49
C LEU A 216 0.44 -20.04 -2.06
N PHE A 217 1.29 -20.58 -1.19
CA PHE A 217 2.54 -21.22 -1.62
C PHE A 217 2.37 -22.71 -1.95
N LEU A 218 2.85 -23.10 -3.13
CA LEU A 218 3.10 -24.50 -3.45
C LEU A 218 4.46 -24.91 -2.87
N ILE A 219 4.49 -25.95 -2.05
CA ILE A 219 5.76 -26.45 -1.51
C ILE A 219 6.37 -27.47 -2.46
N VAL A 220 7.57 -27.15 -2.96
CA VAL A 220 8.35 -27.98 -3.89
C VAL A 220 9.38 -28.77 -3.10
N TYR A 221 9.08 -30.04 -2.86
CA TYR A 221 9.91 -30.93 -2.05
C TYR A 221 10.77 -31.90 -2.88
N THR A 222 11.84 -32.43 -2.28
CA THR A 222 12.64 -33.53 -2.85
C THR A 222 11.96 -34.89 -2.69
N GLU A 223 12.44 -35.96 -3.34
CA GLU A 223 11.74 -37.26 -3.35
C GLU A 223 11.33 -37.81 -1.96
N PRO A 224 10.14 -38.44 -1.83
CA PRO A 224 9.69 -39.06 -0.59
C PRO A 224 10.65 -40.12 -0.05
N GLY A 225 10.71 -40.30 1.27
CA GLY A 225 11.49 -41.37 1.91
C GLY A 225 12.97 -41.05 2.16
N THR A 226 13.44 -39.84 1.82
CA THR A 226 14.81 -39.42 2.07
C THR A 226 14.97 -38.67 3.41
N ASN A 227 16.18 -38.73 3.99
CA ASN A 227 16.53 -37.85 5.13
C ASN A 227 16.41 -36.35 4.77
N THR A 228 16.54 -36.01 3.49
CA THR A 228 16.34 -34.66 2.97
C THR A 228 14.89 -34.23 3.12
N ARG A 229 13.94 -35.07 2.68
CA ARG A 229 12.50 -34.83 2.84
C ARG A 229 12.10 -34.61 4.30
N SER A 230 12.65 -35.39 5.24
CA SER A 230 12.36 -35.19 6.67
C SER A 230 12.82 -33.83 7.19
N LYS A 231 13.94 -33.29 6.67
CA LYS A 231 14.40 -31.94 7.03
C LYS A 231 13.50 -30.86 6.43
N GLU A 232 13.10 -31.02 5.18
CA GLU A 232 12.18 -30.11 4.49
C GLU A 232 10.83 -30.00 5.22
N ASN A 233 10.22 -31.14 5.56
CA ASN A 233 8.97 -31.17 6.32
C ASN A 233 9.09 -30.40 7.64
N ARG A 234 10.21 -30.54 8.34
CA ARG A 234 10.47 -29.81 9.58
C ARG A 234 10.61 -28.30 9.36
N VAL A 235 11.30 -27.88 8.30
CA VAL A 235 11.41 -26.46 7.94
C VAL A 235 10.04 -25.87 7.63
N ILE A 236 9.17 -26.60 6.94
CA ILE A 236 7.80 -26.17 6.67
C ILE A 236 6.97 -26.05 7.94
N SER A 237 7.09 -26.99 8.90
CA SER A 237 6.44 -26.85 10.20
C SER A 237 6.85 -25.54 10.88
N TYR A 238 8.16 -25.24 10.93
CA TYR A 238 8.63 -23.97 11.49
C TYR A 238 8.18 -22.74 10.72
N PHE A 239 8.08 -22.84 9.39
CA PHE A 239 7.55 -21.75 8.58
C PHE A 239 6.08 -21.48 8.94
N ARG A 240 5.24 -22.51 9.04
CA ARG A 240 3.84 -22.36 9.45
C ARG A 240 3.69 -21.76 10.83
N ASP A 241 4.47 -22.26 11.80
CA ASP A 241 4.50 -21.70 13.16
C ASP A 241 4.87 -20.21 13.12
N TYR A 242 5.89 -19.83 12.32
CA TYR A 242 6.27 -18.43 12.16
C TYR A 242 5.17 -17.57 11.53
N VAL A 243 4.53 -18.03 10.46
CA VAL A 243 3.46 -17.27 9.82
C VAL A 243 2.29 -17.08 10.80
N LEU A 244 1.97 -18.09 11.61
CA LEU A 244 0.97 -17.98 12.68
C LEU A 244 1.39 -16.97 13.76
N ASP A 245 2.66 -17.00 14.17
CA ASP A 245 3.20 -16.04 15.14
C ASP A 245 3.11 -14.59 14.62
N LEU A 246 3.37 -14.35 13.32
CA LEU A 246 3.22 -13.02 12.70
C LEU A 246 1.76 -12.50 12.71
N GLU A 247 0.78 -13.39 12.72
CA GLU A 247 -0.64 -13.03 12.82
C GLU A 247 -1.05 -12.78 14.28
N CYS A 248 -0.59 -13.62 15.20
CA CYS A 248 -1.08 -13.67 16.58
C CYS A 248 -0.34 -12.74 17.55
N ASP A 249 0.94 -12.45 17.32
CA ASP A 249 1.78 -11.68 18.24
C ASP A 249 2.00 -10.24 17.72
N PRO A 250 1.31 -9.23 18.31
CA PRO A 250 1.44 -7.83 17.89
C PRO A 250 2.79 -7.21 18.25
N THR A 251 3.63 -7.90 19.03
CA THR A 251 4.99 -7.44 19.37
C THR A 251 6.02 -7.79 18.30
N ASN A 252 5.63 -8.57 17.29
CA ASN A 252 6.49 -8.88 16.16
C ASN A 252 6.82 -7.62 15.34
N ILE A 253 8.11 -7.45 15.06
CA ILE A 253 8.63 -6.34 14.26
C ILE A 253 8.28 -6.50 12.77
N VAL A 254 8.05 -7.75 12.34
CA VAL A 254 7.69 -8.11 10.97
C VAL A 254 6.22 -8.46 10.92
N THR A 255 5.56 -8.10 9.84
CA THR A 255 4.14 -8.42 9.60
C THR A 255 3.99 -9.42 8.45
N LEU A 256 2.79 -10.00 8.31
CA LEU A 256 2.46 -10.83 7.14
C LEU A 256 2.64 -10.08 5.80
N PRO A 257 2.23 -8.80 5.65
CA PRO A 257 2.58 -7.98 4.50
C PRO A 257 4.08 -7.93 4.20
N ASP A 258 4.94 -7.78 5.22
CA ASP A 258 6.40 -7.72 4.99
C ASP A 258 6.95 -9.04 4.44
N LEU A 259 6.45 -10.18 4.94
CA LEU A 259 6.78 -11.50 4.41
C LEU A 259 6.33 -11.64 2.95
N LEU A 260 5.13 -11.17 2.62
CA LEU A 260 4.61 -11.22 1.26
C LEU A 260 5.43 -10.34 0.32
N VAL A 261 5.82 -9.13 0.75
CA VAL A 261 6.70 -8.23 -0.04
C VAL A 261 8.02 -8.91 -0.31
N PHE A 262 8.64 -9.50 0.72
CA PHE A 262 9.90 -10.21 0.56
C PHE A 262 9.81 -11.33 -0.48
N ALA A 263 8.74 -12.13 -0.44
CA ALA A 263 8.60 -13.27 -1.33
C ALA A 263 8.13 -12.90 -2.75
N THR A 264 7.33 -11.84 -2.91
CA THR A 264 6.57 -11.59 -4.14
C THR A 264 6.71 -10.18 -4.73
N GLY A 265 7.24 -9.23 -3.96
CA GLY A 265 7.25 -7.80 -4.30
C GLY A 265 5.91 -7.09 -4.12
N SER A 266 4.96 -7.70 -3.40
CA SER A 266 3.63 -7.14 -3.12
C SER A 266 3.28 -7.27 -1.64
N ASP A 267 2.66 -6.26 -1.04
CA ASP A 267 2.17 -6.26 0.36
C ASP A 267 0.73 -6.76 0.49
N CYS A 268 0.06 -7.00 -0.64
CA CYS A 268 -1.25 -7.64 -0.73
C CYS A 268 -1.33 -8.62 -1.91
N LEU A 269 -2.37 -9.45 -1.94
CA LEU A 269 -2.64 -10.28 -3.11
C LEU A 269 -3.12 -9.39 -4.27
N PRO A 270 -2.51 -9.46 -5.47
CA PRO A 270 -3.01 -8.73 -6.61
C PRO A 270 -4.46 -9.15 -6.93
N PRO A 271 -5.34 -8.21 -7.34
CA PRO A 271 -6.73 -8.52 -7.65
C PRO A 271 -6.92 -9.60 -8.73
N LEU A 272 -5.99 -9.65 -9.68
CA LEU A 272 -5.98 -10.65 -10.76
C LEU A 272 -5.19 -11.92 -10.39
N GLY A 273 -4.74 -12.02 -9.14
CA GLY A 273 -3.80 -13.04 -8.69
C GLY A 273 -2.38 -12.81 -9.21
N PHE A 274 -1.47 -13.68 -8.77
CA PHE A 274 -0.12 -13.70 -9.29
C PHE A 274 -0.04 -14.43 -10.64
N PRO A 275 0.87 -14.02 -11.55
CA PRO A 275 1.00 -14.65 -12.88
C PRO A 275 1.54 -16.09 -12.82
N LEU A 276 2.25 -16.44 -11.75
CA LEU A 276 2.70 -17.78 -11.43
C LEU A 276 2.23 -18.13 -10.02
N ARG A 277 2.06 -19.43 -9.73
CA ARG A 277 1.82 -19.86 -8.37
C ARG A 277 3.10 -19.67 -7.55
N PRO A 278 3.09 -18.92 -6.44
CA PRO A 278 4.27 -18.80 -5.59
C PRO A 278 4.73 -20.15 -5.05
N GLU A 279 6.04 -20.35 -4.97
CA GLU A 279 6.64 -21.61 -4.56
C GLU A 279 7.56 -21.45 -3.35
N ILE A 280 7.50 -22.42 -2.43
CA ILE A 280 8.52 -22.60 -1.39
C ILE A 280 9.44 -23.74 -1.81
N MET A 281 10.73 -23.44 -1.88
CA MET A 281 11.80 -24.39 -2.17
C MET A 281 12.82 -24.43 -1.03
N PHE A 282 13.81 -25.30 -1.12
CA PHE A 282 14.76 -25.54 -0.04
C PHE A 282 16.22 -25.28 -0.46
N LEU A 283 16.98 -24.61 0.41
CA LEU A 283 18.43 -24.45 0.25
C LEU A 283 19.14 -25.57 1.03
N HIS A 284 19.69 -26.53 0.29
CA HIS A 284 20.38 -27.70 0.87
C HIS A 284 21.87 -27.48 1.16
N GLU A 285 22.43 -26.37 0.69
CA GLU A 285 23.84 -26.05 0.91
C GLU A 285 24.13 -25.77 2.39
N LYS A 286 25.20 -26.36 2.92
CA LYS A 286 25.55 -26.27 4.35
C LYS A 286 25.83 -24.84 4.84
N ASN A 287 26.14 -23.92 3.93
CA ASN A 287 26.45 -22.51 4.25
C ASN A 287 25.25 -21.58 4.02
N SER A 288 24.15 -22.07 3.43
CA SER A 288 22.93 -21.28 3.23
C SER A 288 22.20 -21.10 4.55
N ARG A 289 22.51 -20.01 5.27
CA ARG A 289 21.95 -19.71 6.59
C ARG A 289 20.70 -18.82 6.53
N PHE A 290 20.47 -18.16 5.40
CA PHE A 290 19.45 -17.14 5.22
C PHE A 290 18.45 -17.57 4.14
N PRO A 291 17.17 -17.23 4.30
CA PRO A 291 16.19 -17.37 3.24
C PRO A 291 16.50 -16.41 2.10
N ILE A 292 16.17 -16.81 0.88
CA ILE A 292 16.37 -16.03 -0.34
C ILE A 292 15.05 -16.02 -1.10
N ALA A 293 14.64 -14.86 -1.60
CA ALA A 293 13.47 -14.75 -2.45
C ALA A 293 13.87 -14.31 -3.86
N ASN A 294 13.18 -14.85 -4.86
CA ASN A 294 13.15 -14.30 -6.20
C ASN A 294 11.73 -13.83 -6.47
N THR A 295 11.51 -12.52 -6.40
CA THR A 295 10.19 -11.92 -6.59
C THR A 295 9.70 -12.03 -8.02
N CYS A 296 10.58 -12.13 -9.03
CA CYS A 296 10.21 -12.34 -10.43
C CYS A 296 9.59 -13.73 -10.64
N SER A 297 10.26 -14.78 -10.17
CA SER A 297 9.79 -16.17 -10.30
C SER A 297 8.86 -16.61 -9.16
N LEU A 298 8.57 -15.73 -8.19
CA LEU A 298 7.75 -15.98 -7.00
C LEU A 298 8.25 -17.18 -6.18
N GLN A 299 9.57 -17.29 -6.01
CA GLN A 299 10.21 -18.40 -5.30
C GLN A 299 10.79 -17.93 -3.96
N LEU A 300 10.30 -18.49 -2.86
CA LEU A 300 10.87 -18.36 -1.53
C LEU A 300 11.71 -19.61 -1.20
N LYS A 301 13.01 -19.44 -1.02
CA LYS A 301 13.94 -20.54 -0.73
C LYS A 301 14.33 -20.53 0.74
N LEU A 302 13.97 -21.61 1.45
CA LEU A 302 14.19 -21.74 2.89
C LEU A 302 15.39 -22.65 3.22
N PRO A 303 16.28 -22.24 4.13
CA PRO A 303 17.46 -23.02 4.49
C PRO A 303 17.15 -24.25 5.36
N VAL A 304 17.63 -25.43 4.97
CA VAL A 304 17.42 -26.68 5.73
C VAL A 304 18.46 -26.92 6.84
N VAL A 305 19.44 -26.04 6.97
CA VAL A 305 20.55 -26.19 7.93
C VAL A 305 20.08 -26.03 9.38
N HIS A 306 18.93 -25.40 9.60
CA HIS A 306 18.38 -25.10 10.92
C HIS A 306 17.47 -26.24 11.42
N THR A 307 18.08 -27.36 11.86
CA THR A 307 17.34 -28.59 12.22
C THR A 307 17.07 -28.78 13.71
N ARG A 308 17.61 -27.91 14.59
CA ARG A 308 17.67 -28.12 16.05
C ARG A 308 17.07 -27.01 16.92
N THR A 309 16.59 -25.92 16.33
CA THR A 309 16.07 -24.78 17.09
C THR A 309 15.03 -24.06 16.25
N SER A 310 14.02 -23.46 16.88
CA SER A 310 13.10 -22.45 16.30
C SER A 310 13.82 -21.15 15.84
N LYS A 311 15.17 -21.19 15.73
CA LYS A 311 16.02 -20.07 15.33
C LYS A 311 16.10 -19.69 13.85
N PRO A 312 15.62 -20.43 12.82
CA PRO A 312 15.59 -19.90 11.46
C PRO A 312 14.69 -18.66 11.34
N ILE A 313 13.78 -18.49 12.31
CA ILE A 313 12.71 -17.50 12.37
C ILE A 313 13.22 -16.10 12.76
N TRP A 314 14.18 -15.97 13.69
CA TRP A 314 14.73 -14.67 14.12
C TRP A 314 15.53 -13.93 13.05
N ILE A 315 15.86 -14.62 11.97
CA ILE A 315 16.73 -14.13 10.91
C ILE A 315 15.91 -13.54 9.75
N LEU A 316 14.67 -14.00 9.56
CA LEU A 316 13.73 -13.47 8.55
C LEU A 316 13.51 -11.96 8.72
N PRO A 317 13.24 -11.43 9.94
CA PRO A 317 13.22 -9.99 10.18
C PRO A 317 14.47 -9.25 9.72
N TRP A 318 15.65 -9.80 10.03
CA TRP A 318 16.93 -9.18 9.70
C TRP A 318 17.23 -9.21 8.18
N VAL A 319 16.85 -10.28 7.49
CA VAL A 319 17.03 -10.44 6.03
C VAL A 319 16.05 -9.61 5.23
N MET A 320 14.81 -9.49 5.70
CA MET A 320 13.78 -8.65 5.07
C MET A 320 14.11 -7.16 5.21
N LEU A 321 14.64 -6.74 6.36
CA LEU A 321 15.13 -5.37 6.57
C LEU A 321 16.36 -5.04 5.71
N LYS A 322 17.19 -6.03 5.36
CA LYS A 322 18.41 -5.84 4.54
C LYS A 322 18.13 -5.77 3.04
N ASN A 323 17.08 -6.45 2.56
CA ASN A 323 16.77 -6.57 1.12
C ASN A 323 15.72 -5.57 0.59
N SER A 324 15.11 -4.73 1.45
CA SER A 324 14.03 -3.80 1.10
C SER A 324 14.46 -2.42 0.59
N GLY A 325 15.76 -2.20 0.34
CA GLY A 325 16.26 -1.14 -0.53
C GLY A 325 15.64 0.27 -0.37
N SER A 326 15.61 0.85 0.84
CA SER A 326 15.42 2.29 1.04
C SER A 326 15.99 2.77 2.38
N PRO A 327 16.59 3.98 2.47
CA PRO A 327 17.61 4.36 3.46
C PRO A 327 17.05 4.88 4.79
N ASN A 328 15.73 4.88 4.98
CA ASN A 328 15.10 5.45 6.16
C ASN A 328 13.85 4.66 6.54
N LYS A 329 14.04 3.59 7.31
CA LYS A 329 13.12 3.27 8.41
C LYS A 329 13.95 3.05 9.66
N TYR A 330 14.21 4.18 10.30
CA TYR A 330 14.55 4.37 11.71
C TYR A 330 15.70 3.54 12.26
N LEU A 331 16.78 4.26 12.55
CA LEU A 331 17.69 4.06 13.68
C LEU A 331 17.43 2.78 14.47
N PHE A 332 18.42 1.88 14.45
CA PHE A 332 18.95 1.33 15.69
C PHE A 332 17.90 0.99 16.75
N TYR A 333 17.31 -0.20 16.71
CA TYR A 333 16.86 -0.82 17.96
C TYR A 333 18.11 -1.29 18.73
N PHE A 334 18.75 -0.31 19.34
CA PHE A 334 19.86 -0.40 20.27
C PHE A 334 19.33 -0.86 21.64
N THR A 335 18.69 -2.02 21.73
CA THR A 335 18.34 -2.65 23.03
C THR A 335 17.80 -4.08 22.85
N LEU A 336 18.60 -5.00 22.28
CA LEU A 336 18.56 -6.42 22.71
C LEU A 336 19.80 -7.23 22.27
N ILE A 337 20.92 -6.57 22.00
CA ILE A 337 22.24 -7.21 21.83
C ILE A 337 23.23 -6.54 22.81
N LEU A 338 22.83 -6.51 24.08
CA LEU A 338 23.74 -6.33 25.21
C LEU A 338 23.59 -7.51 26.19
N LEU A 339 23.51 -8.72 25.63
CA LEU A 339 23.93 -9.92 26.36
C LEU A 339 25.09 -10.55 25.59
N ASN A 340 26.28 -10.17 26.05
CA ASN A 340 27.55 -10.89 26.04
C ASN A 340 27.56 -12.24 25.31
N LEU A 341 28.48 -12.37 24.35
CA LEU A 341 29.75 -13.04 24.63
C LEU A 341 30.83 -12.46 23.71
N ASP A 342 31.64 -11.60 24.34
CA ASP A 342 33.04 -11.28 24.12
C ASP A 342 33.51 -10.72 22.77
N ASN A 343 33.89 -9.44 22.87
CA ASN A 343 34.72 -8.62 21.97
C ASN A 343 34.01 -8.01 20.74
N ILE A 344 33.82 -6.69 20.78
CA ILE A 344 34.55 -5.74 19.92
C ILE A 344 34.11 -4.29 20.23
N ILE A 345 35.12 -3.41 20.27
CA ILE A 345 35.08 -1.96 20.43
C ILE A 345 34.75 -1.27 19.08
N PHE A 346 33.85 -0.27 19.15
CA PHE A 346 33.62 0.91 18.27
C PHE A 346 33.75 0.84 16.74
N VAL A 347 32.73 1.32 16.01
CA VAL A 347 32.73 2.57 15.19
C VAL A 347 31.28 2.97 14.84
N LEU A 348 30.98 4.28 14.96
CA LEU A 348 29.74 4.97 14.56
C LEU A 348 29.97 5.83 13.30
N LEU A 349 28.87 6.11 12.59
CA LEU A 349 28.58 7.21 11.63
C LEU A 349 29.17 7.13 10.20
N LYS A 350 28.28 7.02 9.19
CA LYS A 350 27.95 8.09 8.20
C LYS A 350 26.85 7.68 7.20
N PHE A 351 26.10 8.67 6.73
CA PHE A 351 25.22 8.76 5.54
C PHE A 351 23.70 8.64 5.68
N MET A 352 23.07 9.81 5.66
CA MET A 352 21.70 10.07 5.22
C MET A 352 21.67 10.40 3.72
N TYR A 353 20.49 10.20 3.10
CA TYR A 353 20.07 10.51 1.73
C TYR A 353 20.56 9.57 0.61
N LYS A 354 19.64 8.72 0.11
CA LYS A 354 19.63 8.29 -1.30
C LYS A 354 18.25 8.59 -1.88
N GLU A 355 18.21 9.51 -2.83
CA GLU A 355 17.09 9.69 -3.75
C GLU A 355 17.25 8.66 -4.88
N TYR A 356 16.16 7.96 -5.24
CA TYR A 356 16.15 6.97 -6.32
C TYR A 356 15.52 7.57 -7.59
N SER A 357 16.02 7.16 -8.76
CA SER A 357 15.47 7.52 -10.06
C SER A 357 14.91 6.27 -10.75
N ILE A 358 13.61 6.26 -11.10
CA ILE A 358 12.93 5.13 -11.76
C ILE A 358 12.92 5.33 -13.28
N LEU A 359 13.50 4.39 -14.03
CA LEU A 359 13.50 4.38 -15.50
C LEU A 359 12.48 3.35 -16.03
N LEU A 360 11.46 3.86 -16.73
CA LEU A 360 10.38 3.07 -17.32
C LEU A 360 10.63 2.79 -18.81
N TYR A 361 10.56 1.52 -19.23
CA TYR A 361 10.56 1.09 -20.62
C TYR A 361 9.26 0.36 -20.96
N SER A 362 8.80 0.51 -22.20
CA SER A 362 7.64 -0.19 -22.76
C SER A 362 8.11 -0.78 -24.09
N TYR A 363 7.88 -2.08 -24.31
CA TYR A 363 8.30 -2.79 -25.51
C TYR A 363 7.06 -3.29 -26.26
N ARG A 364 7.07 -3.13 -27.59
CA ARG A 364 6.02 -3.58 -28.51
C ARG A 364 5.88 -5.10 -28.54
#